data_AF-A0A2V9B0N7-F1
#
_entry.id   AF-A0A2V9B0N7-F1
#
_cell.length_a   1.000
_cell.length_b   1.000
_cell.length_c   1.000
_cell.angle_alpha   90.00
_cell.angle_beta   90.00
_cell.angle_gamma   90.00
#
_symmetry.space_group_name_H-M   'P 1'
#
loop_
_entity.id
_entity.type
_entity.pdbx_description
1 polymer ?
#
loop_
_entity_poly.entity_id
_entity_poly.type
_entity_poly.pdbx_seq_one_letter_code
_entity_poly.pdbx_strand_id
1 'polypeptide(L)'
;MSKLVTQPPWEFLLSATPFALQSYELSRLNHAANLKKEIGRLLDEWIEENTCAMLARWLLERRERSHRAPEPRRKGSAAARVSASDNLLADGPGPGGPS
;
A
#
# COMPACT_ATOMS: atom_id res chain seq x y z
N MET A 1 -2.37 -2.22 -35.08
CA MET A 1 -3.78 -1.94 -34.73
C MET A 1 -4.70 -2.77 -35.60
N SER A 2 -5.28 -3.83 -35.04
CA SER A 2 -6.33 -4.60 -35.72
C SER A 2 -7.59 -3.73 -35.77
N LYS A 3 -8.14 -3.52 -36.97
CA LYS A 3 -9.40 -2.78 -37.14
C LYS A 3 -10.50 -3.53 -36.37
N LEU A 4 -11.15 -2.86 -35.42
CA LEU A 4 -12.42 -3.32 -34.86
C LEU A 4 -13.42 -3.30 -36.01
N VAL A 5 -13.64 -4.45 -36.65
CA VAL A 5 -14.67 -4.59 -37.67
C VAL A 5 -16.01 -4.59 -36.92
N THR A 6 -16.60 -3.42 -36.81
CA THR A 6 -17.88 -3.19 -36.10
C THR A 6 -19.09 -3.45 -36.97
N GLN A 7 -18.91 -3.56 -38.28
CA GLN A 7 -19.99 -3.93 -39.19
C GLN A 7 -20.04 -5.43 -39.42
N PRO A 8 -21.21 -6.05 -39.30
CA PRO A 8 -21.38 -7.46 -39.64
C PRO A 8 -21.24 -7.64 -41.17
N PRO A 9 -20.84 -8.85 -41.63
CA PRO A 9 -20.61 -9.12 -43.03
C PRO A 9 -21.93 -9.29 -43.79
N TRP A 10 -22.61 -8.19 -44.10
CA TRP A 10 -23.98 -8.18 -44.65
C TRP A 10 -24.15 -8.98 -45.94
N GLU A 11 -23.21 -8.87 -46.89
CA GLU A 11 -23.26 -9.63 -48.15
C GLU A 11 -23.37 -11.13 -47.89
N PHE A 12 -22.54 -11.66 -46.99
CA PHE A 12 -22.59 -13.06 -46.58
C PHE A 12 -23.90 -13.38 -45.85
N LEU A 13 -24.31 -12.56 -44.89
CA LEU A 13 -25.50 -12.82 -44.08
C LEU A 13 -26.79 -12.85 -44.92
N LEU A 14 -26.87 -12.05 -45.97
CA LEU A 14 -28.04 -11.97 -46.85
C LEU A 14 -28.05 -13.08 -47.92
N SER A 15 -26.88 -13.61 -48.31
CA SER A 15 -26.77 -14.64 -49.36
C SER A 15 -26.54 -16.06 -48.83
N ALA A 16 -26.26 -16.23 -47.53
CA ALA A 16 -25.89 -17.51 -46.94
C ALA A 16 -27.08 -18.47 -46.78
N THR A 17 -26.76 -19.77 -46.78
CA THR A 17 -27.73 -20.80 -46.44
C THR A 17 -27.99 -20.82 -44.93
N PRO A 18 -29.14 -21.36 -44.48
CA PRO A 18 -29.45 -21.48 -43.04
C PRO A 18 -28.37 -22.21 -42.24
N PHE A 19 -27.77 -23.26 -42.80
CA PHE A 19 -26.67 -24.00 -42.16
C PHE A 19 -25.41 -23.14 -41.98
N ALA A 20 -25.06 -22.36 -43.00
CA ALA A 20 -23.92 -21.43 -42.93
C ALA A 20 -24.17 -20.32 -41.90
N LEU A 21 -25.41 -19.83 -41.78
CA LEU A 21 -25.79 -18.85 -40.75
C LEU A 21 -25.68 -19.43 -39.34
N GLN A 22 -26.15 -20.66 -39.11
CA GLN A 22 -26.01 -21.34 -37.80
C GLN A 22 -24.54 -21.56 -37.43
N SER A 23 -23.73 -21.99 -38.39
CA SER A 23 -22.28 -22.16 -38.19
C SER A 23 -21.59 -20.85 -37.85
N TYR A 24 -21.98 -19.76 -38.54
CA TYR A 24 -21.51 -18.42 -38.27
C TYR A 24 -21.90 -17.94 -36.87
N GLU A 25 -23.17 -18.10 -36.48
CA GLU A 25 -23.67 -17.77 -35.14
C GLU A 25 -22.87 -18.49 -34.05
N LEU A 26 -22.73 -19.81 -34.16
CA LEU A 26 -21.97 -20.61 -33.19
C LEU A 26 -20.53 -20.14 -33.07
N SER A 27 -19.87 -19.85 -34.20
CA SER A 27 -18.51 -19.30 -34.22
C SER A 27 -18.42 -17.96 -33.49
N ARG A 28 -19.37 -17.05 -33.71
CA ARG A 28 -19.43 -15.75 -33.04
C ARG A 28 -19.69 -15.88 -31.54
N LEU A 29 -20.60 -16.75 -31.12
CA LEU A 29 -20.87 -17.02 -29.70
C LEU A 29 -19.65 -17.62 -29.00
N ASN A 30 -18.98 -18.58 -29.63
CA ASN A 30 -17.75 -19.16 -29.09
C ASN A 30 -16.63 -18.12 -28.97
N HIS A 31 -16.45 -17.28 -29.99
CA HIS A 31 -15.49 -16.19 -29.94
C HIS A 31 -15.81 -15.20 -28.81
N ALA A 32 -17.08 -14.82 -28.63
CA ALA A 32 -17.51 -13.96 -27.52
C ALA A 32 -17.23 -14.58 -26.15
N ALA A 33 -17.47 -15.89 -25.99
CA ALA A 33 -17.15 -16.61 -24.75
C ALA A 33 -15.64 -16.61 -24.46
N ASN A 34 -14.81 -16.77 -25.48
CA ASN A 34 -13.35 -16.73 -25.33
C ASN A 34 -12.86 -15.31 -24.98
N LEU A 35 -13.39 -14.27 -25.63
CA LEU A 35 -13.09 -12.88 -25.28
C LEU A 35 -13.45 -12.58 -23.82
N LYS A 36 -14.59 -13.06 -23.33
CA LYS A 36 -14.98 -12.89 -21.92
C LYS A 36 -13.95 -13.50 -20.97
N LYS A 37 -13.44 -14.70 -21.28
CA LYS A 37 -12.41 -15.37 -20.47
C LYS A 37 -11.09 -14.59 -20.50
N GLU A 38 -10.69 -14.12 -21.68
CA GLU A 38 -9.46 -13.35 -21.86
C GLU A 38 -9.52 -12.03 -21.10
N ILE A 39 -10.64 -11.31 -21.19
CA ILE A 39 -10.89 -10.08 -20.41
C ILE A 39 -10.82 -10.37 -18.91
N GLY A 40 -11.46 -11.44 -18.44
CA GLY A 40 -11.39 -11.83 -17.03
C GLY A 40 -9.95 -12.04 -16.57
N ARG A 41 -9.17 -12.82 -17.33
CA ARG A 41 -7.74 -13.07 -17.02
C ARG A 41 -6.92 -11.79 -16.98
N LEU A 42 -7.11 -10.90 -17.96
CA LEU A 42 -6.39 -9.63 -18.02
C LEU A 42 -6.78 -8.69 -16.87
N LEU A 43 -8.05 -8.71 -16.44
CA LEU A 43 -8.50 -7.94 -15.28
C LEU A 43 -7.88 -8.46 -13.99
N ASP A 44 -7.84 -9.78 -13.80
CA ASP A 44 -7.22 -10.39 -12.62
C ASP A 44 -5.72 -10.04 -12.54
N GLU A 45 -5.00 -10.17 -13.66
CA GLU A 45 -3.58 -9.81 -13.76
C GLU A 45 -3.37 -8.32 -13.45
N TRP A 46 -4.19 -7.44 -14.04
CA TRP A 46 -4.11 -6.00 -13.79
C TRP A 46 -4.36 -5.65 -12.30
N ILE A 47 -5.32 -6.30 -11.65
CA ILE A 47 -5.63 -6.07 -10.23
C ILE A 47 -4.46 -6.50 -9.35
N GLU A 48 -3.87 -7.66 -9.60
CA GLU A 48 -2.73 -8.17 -8.83
C GLU A 48 -1.53 -7.21 -8.91
N GLU A 49 -1.17 -6.79 -10.12
CA GLU A 49 -0.06 -5.86 -10.36
C GLU A 49 -0.29 -4.52 -9.67
N ASN A 50 -1.52 -3.96 -9.73
CA ASN A 50 -1.86 -2.73 -9.03
C ASN A 50 -1.78 -2.90 -7.51
N THR A 51 -2.27 -4.02 -6.99
CA THR A 51 -2.25 -4.30 -5.55
C THR A 51 -0.82 -4.42 -5.04
N CYS A 52 0.05 -5.12 -5.77
CA CYS A 52 1.48 -5.20 -5.49
C CYS A 52 2.14 -3.82 -5.48
N ALA A 53 1.85 -2.98 -6.48
CA ALA A 53 2.38 -1.61 -6.54
C ALA A 53 1.92 -0.75 -5.35
N MET A 54 0.64 -0.85 -4.97
CA MET A 54 0.08 -0.15 -3.81
C MET A 54 0.74 -0.63 -2.50
N LEU A 55 0.94 -1.94 -2.34
CA LEU A 55 1.61 -2.51 -1.18
C LEU A 55 3.07 -2.05 -1.09
N ALA A 56 3.80 -2.06 -2.21
CA ALA A 56 5.17 -1.57 -2.27
C ALA A 56 5.26 -0.10 -1.83
N ARG A 57 4.36 0.74 -2.36
CA ARG A 57 4.24 2.15 -1.96
C ARG A 57 3.96 2.30 -0.46
N TRP A 58 3.01 1.55 0.07
CA TRP A 58 2.67 1.59 1.49
C TRP A 58 3.86 1.19 2.38
N LEU A 59 4.63 0.18 1.98
CA LEU A 59 5.85 -0.23 2.70
C LEU A 59 6.93 0.85 2.68
N LEU A 60 7.12 1.54 1.55
CA LEU A 60 8.03 2.69 1.45
C LEU A 60 7.62 3.80 2.41
N GLU A 61 6.33 4.17 2.41
CA GLU A 61 5.80 5.20 3.33
C GLU A 61 5.94 4.80 4.80
N ARG A 62 5.72 3.51 5.12
CA ARG A 62 5.94 3.00 6.47
C ARG A 62 7.40 3.13 6.89
N ARG A 63 8.35 2.74 6.03
CA ARG A 63 9.79 2.85 6.29
C ARG A 63 10.18 4.30 6.54
N GLU A 64 9.72 5.23 5.71
CA GLU A 64 9.99 6.67 5.88
C GLU A 64 9.47 7.19 7.23
N ARG A 65 8.26 6.81 7.64
CA ARG A 65 7.71 7.18 8.96
C ARG A 65 8.53 6.62 10.12
N SER A 66 9.01 5.38 10.01
CA SER A 66 9.88 4.78 11.02
C SER A 66 11.24 5.48 11.12
N HIS A 67 11.84 5.89 10.00
CA HIS A 67 13.10 6.65 10.02
C HIS A 67 12.93 8.08 10.54
N ARG A 68 11.74 8.67 10.44
CA ARG A 68 11.43 10.00 11.00
C ARG A 68 11.06 10.00 12.48
N ALA A 69 10.93 8.84 13.12
CA ALA A 69 10.73 8.79 14.57
C ALA A 69 11.99 9.39 15.25
N PRO A 70 11.85 10.38 16.16
CA PRO A 70 12.99 11.04 16.75
C PRO A 70 13.79 10.04 17.59
N GLU A 71 15.09 9.91 17.29
CA GLU A 71 16.08 9.27 18.16
C GLU A 71 15.82 9.72 19.61
N PRO A 72 15.69 8.79 20.58
CA PRO A 72 15.54 9.19 21.97
C PRO A 72 16.78 10.02 22.31
N ARG A 73 16.57 11.29 22.69
CA ARG A 73 17.66 12.16 23.16
C ARG A 73 18.47 11.36 24.16
N ARG A 74 19.67 10.92 23.76
CA ARG A 74 20.68 10.40 24.67
C ARG A 74 20.86 11.51 25.70
N LYS A 75 20.31 11.32 26.91
CA LYS A 75 20.64 12.15 28.06
C LYS A 75 22.14 11.93 28.25
N GLY A 76 22.90 12.88 27.74
CA GLY A 76 24.34 12.92 27.90
C GLY A 76 24.65 12.83 29.38
N SER A 77 25.41 11.78 29.72
CA SER A 77 26.25 11.76 30.90
C SER A 77 27.08 13.04 30.92
N ALA A 78 26.88 13.87 31.95
CA ALA A 78 27.86 14.86 32.37
C ALA A 78 27.72 15.11 33.88
N ALA A 79 28.74 14.65 34.60
CA ALA A 79 29.21 15.11 35.92
C ALA A 79 28.23 14.97 37.10
N ALA A 80 28.37 13.95 37.96
CA ALA A 80 29.37 13.83 39.01
C ALA A 80 29.22 14.87 40.14
N ARG A 81 29.14 14.32 41.38
CA ARG A 81 29.17 14.96 42.71
C ARG A 81 27.83 15.61 43.06
N VAL A 82 27.06 15.11 44.02
CA VAL A 82 27.42 14.99 45.43
C VAL A 82 26.85 13.70 46.03
N SER A 83 27.75 12.78 46.33
CA SER A 83 27.56 11.82 47.42
C SER A 83 28.12 12.52 48.66
N ALA A 84 27.26 12.79 49.65
CA ALA A 84 27.66 13.09 51.02
C ALA A 84 26.46 12.75 51.91
N SER A 85 26.47 11.52 52.37
CA SER A 85 25.71 11.07 53.54
C SER A 85 26.18 11.83 54.79
N ASP A 86 25.27 11.94 55.75
CA ASP A 86 25.47 11.87 57.21
C ASP A 86 26.82 12.30 57.80
N ASN A 87 26.78 13.37 58.61
CA ASN A 87 27.47 13.56 59.90
C ASN A 87 26.97 14.91 60.46
N LEU A 88 26.03 14.97 61.40
CA LEU A 88 26.17 14.73 62.84
C LEU A 88 27.32 15.53 63.49
N LEU A 89 26.97 16.39 64.46
CA LEU A 89 27.78 17.12 65.45
C LEU A 89 28.17 18.58 65.16
N ALA A 90 27.51 19.50 65.89
CA ALA A 90 28.07 20.59 66.70
C ALA A 90 26.90 21.52 67.07
N ASP A 91 26.23 21.30 68.20
CA ASP A 91 26.44 21.98 69.50
C ASP A 91 26.28 23.52 69.43
N GLY A 92 25.45 24.06 70.34
CA GLY A 92 25.08 25.49 70.41
C GLY A 92 26.25 26.42 70.77
N PRO A 93 26.06 27.73 71.05
CA PRO A 93 24.91 28.34 71.75
C PRO A 93 24.39 29.65 71.10
N GLY A 94 23.31 30.23 71.67
CA GLY A 94 22.75 31.56 71.33
C GLY A 94 23.74 32.72 71.57
N PRO A 95 23.32 34.00 71.42
CA PRO A 95 22.26 34.59 72.25
C PRO A 95 21.42 35.72 71.59
N GLY A 96 20.38 36.16 72.31
CA GLY A 96 19.99 37.56 72.37
C GLY A 96 18.77 38.00 71.55
N GLY A 97 17.63 38.15 72.22
CA GLY A 97 16.59 39.13 71.85
C GLY A 97 17.10 40.56 72.10
N PRO A 98 16.28 41.56 72.49
CA PRO A 98 14.82 41.67 72.63
C PRO A 98 14.29 42.72 71.61
N SER A 99 13.02 43.16 71.54
CA SER A 99 12.02 43.58 72.54
C SER A 99 10.62 43.50 71.96
#